data_AF-A0A1F2KA11-F1
#
_entry.id   AF-A0A1F2KA11-F1
#
_cell.length_a   1.000
_cell.length_b   1.000
_cell.length_c   1.000
_cell.angle_alpha   90.00
_cell.angle_beta   90.00
_cell.angle_gamma   90.00
#
_symmetry.space_group_name_H-M   'P 1'
#
loop_
_entity.id
_entity.type
_entity.pdbx_description
1 polymer ?
#
loop_
_entity_poly.entity_id
_entity_poly.type
_entity_poly.pdbx_seq_one_letter_code
_entity_poly.pdbx_strand_id
1 'polypeptide(L)'
;MLTYNELIELRDQLVNSEIQLELAKAQYWNGSKEEQRSWHTKDWKERRSEFIKDKCEICSSTDTLTIQHNSHPRKYSDYLRELIRGYTKDYIDSNQEVSKSDFTDYVLKKYNYEPVPLCSNCNNKNPSVRVRKTPKYRCADCKHEFDEAIFRTANELISIFYENEDAYEVQDKCFVSKDKWANKNNLSNIRYWLQRERAKNKDAEQIEKEAFLLHVNDCIKYLSFEDAITACRKCAYNLDIKKMELCPQCKQNYKGLQYPTCIDCLPEEKRKAALKSIQFGKEWHEMHKGLGID
;
A
#
# COMPACT_ATOMS: atom_id res chain seq x y z
N MET A 1 12.46 17.70 16.50
CA MET A 1 12.87 16.86 15.35
C MET A 1 14.38 16.85 15.28
N LEU A 2 14.99 15.68 15.04
CA LEU A 2 16.45 15.55 14.91
C LEU A 2 16.96 16.25 13.63
N THR A 3 18.13 16.84 13.72
CA THR A 3 18.89 17.43 12.61
C THR A 3 19.52 16.35 11.73
N TYR A 4 20.11 16.74 10.60
CA TYR A 4 20.77 15.81 9.69
C TYR A 4 21.86 14.97 10.37
N ASN A 5 22.75 15.60 11.13
CA ASN A 5 23.85 14.91 11.82
C ASN A 5 23.35 14.04 12.97
N GLU A 6 22.38 14.53 13.77
CA GLU A 6 21.78 13.74 14.85
C GLU A 6 21.09 12.47 14.33
N LEU A 7 20.54 12.50 13.10
CA LEU A 7 19.97 11.29 12.48
C LEU A 7 21.04 10.29 12.03
N ILE A 8 22.18 10.78 11.53
CA ILE A 8 23.33 9.95 11.20
C ILE A 8 23.86 9.28 12.46
N GLU A 9 24.06 10.04 13.53
CA GLU A 9 24.51 9.54 14.83
C GLU A 9 23.53 8.49 15.38
N LEU A 10 22.22 8.77 15.37
CA LEU A 10 21.19 7.83 15.80
C LEU A 10 21.24 6.51 15.02
N ARG A 11 21.38 6.59 13.68
CA ARG A 11 21.51 5.42 12.82
C ARG A 11 22.75 4.62 13.19
N ASP A 12 23.90 5.28 13.31
CA ASP A 12 25.18 4.62 13.55
C ASP A 12 25.22 3.95 14.92
N GLN A 13 24.70 4.63 15.95
CA GLN A 13 24.51 4.05 17.28
C GLN A 13 23.62 2.79 17.23
N LEU A 14 22.54 2.81 16.45
CA LEU A 14 21.63 1.66 16.35
C LEU A 14 22.24 0.49 15.57
N VAL A 15 23.01 0.77 14.53
CA VAL A 15 23.76 -0.24 13.76
C VAL A 15 24.82 -0.89 14.64
N ASN A 16 25.58 -0.09 15.39
CA ASN A 16 26.64 -0.55 16.29
C ASN A 16 26.10 -1.15 17.60
N SER A 17 24.78 -1.16 17.79
CA SER A 17 24.12 -1.66 19.02
C SER A 17 24.51 -0.87 20.29
N GLU A 18 24.88 0.40 20.13
CA GLU A 18 25.15 1.35 21.20
C GLU A 18 23.86 1.91 21.82
N ILE A 19 22.76 1.88 21.06
CA ILE A 19 21.41 2.25 21.53
C ILE A 19 20.40 1.13 21.21
N GLN A 20 19.46 0.92 22.13
CA GLN A 20 18.35 -0.01 21.93
C GLN A 20 17.29 0.59 20.99
N LEU A 21 16.60 -0.27 20.23
CA LEU A 21 15.60 0.14 19.25
C LEU A 21 14.49 1.01 19.86
N GLU A 22 13.96 0.62 21.03
CA GLU A 22 12.89 1.37 21.71
C GLU A 22 13.33 2.78 22.09
N LEU A 23 14.56 2.94 22.58
CA LEU A 23 15.13 4.25 22.91
C LEU A 23 15.37 5.08 21.65
N ALA A 24 15.88 4.47 20.58
CA ALA A 24 16.11 5.16 19.32
C ALA A 24 14.81 5.67 18.68
N LYS A 25 13.78 4.83 18.68
CA LYS A 25 12.41 5.18 18.27
C LYS A 25 11.84 6.32 19.10
N ALA A 26 11.97 6.22 20.43
CA ALA A 26 11.53 7.28 21.34
C ALA A 26 12.24 8.60 21.00
N GLN A 27 13.57 8.60 20.88
CA GLN A 27 14.35 9.80 20.51
C GLN A 27 13.91 10.40 19.17
N TYR A 28 13.70 9.56 18.15
CA TYR A 28 13.28 10.00 16.82
C TYR A 28 11.88 10.65 16.83
N TRP A 29 10.92 10.05 17.55
CA TRP A 29 9.54 10.52 17.57
C TRP A 29 9.21 11.51 18.71
N ASN A 30 10.11 11.75 19.68
CA ASN A 30 9.87 12.62 20.85
C ASN A 30 9.50 14.08 20.50
N GLY A 31 9.67 14.50 19.24
CA GLY A 31 9.40 15.86 18.76
C GLY A 31 8.40 15.96 17.60
N SER A 32 7.62 14.93 17.29
CA SER A 32 6.72 14.94 16.13
C SER A 32 5.41 15.72 16.39
N LYS A 33 5.49 17.02 16.64
CA LYS A 33 4.33 17.92 16.45
C LYS A 33 4.32 18.40 15.00
N GLU A 34 3.14 18.49 14.38
CA GLU A 34 2.93 18.94 12.99
C GLU A 34 3.59 20.30 12.67
N GLU A 35 3.84 21.11 13.70
CA GLU A 35 4.49 22.43 13.66
C GLU A 35 6.02 22.39 13.57
N GLN A 36 6.67 21.21 13.69
CA GLN A 36 8.12 21.05 13.66
C GLN A 36 8.63 20.33 12.40
N ARG A 37 8.25 20.81 11.20
CA ARG A 37 8.82 20.31 9.93
C ARG A 37 10.32 20.64 9.84
N SER A 38 11.11 19.76 9.20
CA SER A 38 12.58 19.87 9.12
C SER A 38 13.04 21.24 8.60
N TRP A 39 12.30 21.83 7.67
CA TRP A 39 12.65 23.11 7.05
C TRP A 39 12.45 24.35 7.93
N HIS A 40 11.85 24.19 9.12
CA HIS A 40 11.82 25.27 10.11
C HIS A 40 13.07 25.31 10.98
N THR A 41 13.88 24.24 10.99
CA THR A 41 15.11 24.15 11.79
C THR A 41 16.20 25.09 11.29
N LYS A 42 17.09 25.49 12.19
CA LYS A 42 18.27 26.30 11.85
C LYS A 42 19.23 25.53 10.94
N ASP A 43 19.53 24.28 11.27
CA ASP A 43 20.33 23.34 10.46
C ASP A 43 19.88 23.31 9.00
N TRP A 44 18.58 23.11 8.76
CA TRP A 44 18.06 23.09 7.40
C TRP A 44 18.24 24.42 6.67
N LYS A 45 18.01 25.55 7.34
CA LYS A 45 18.13 26.88 6.72
C LYS A 45 19.57 27.17 6.29
N GLU A 46 20.55 26.79 7.12
CA GLU A 46 21.97 26.96 6.82
C GLU A 46 22.39 26.08 5.63
N ARG A 47 22.11 24.77 5.68
CA ARG A 47 22.41 23.88 4.55
C ARG A 47 21.65 24.26 3.28
N ARG A 48 20.42 24.76 3.40
CA ARG A 48 19.66 25.28 2.25
C ARG A 48 20.34 26.49 1.61
N SER A 49 20.89 27.41 2.40
CA SER A 49 21.58 28.58 1.84
C SER A 49 22.85 28.21 1.08
N GLU A 50 23.54 27.15 1.49
CA GLU A 50 24.73 26.63 0.79
C GLU A 50 24.35 25.84 -0.47
N PHE A 51 23.25 25.11 -0.43
CA PHE A 51 22.80 24.26 -1.53
C PHE A 51 22.18 25.04 -2.70
N ILE A 52 21.42 26.10 -2.40
CA ILE A 52 20.70 26.86 -3.43
C ILE A 52 21.69 27.62 -4.32
N LYS A 53 21.64 27.31 -5.61
CA LYS A 53 22.43 27.95 -6.66
C LYS A 53 21.82 29.31 -7.06
N ASP A 54 22.55 30.08 -7.86
CA ASP A 54 22.08 31.39 -8.36
C ASP A 54 20.91 31.29 -9.35
N LYS A 55 20.74 30.14 -9.99
CA LYS A 55 19.76 29.91 -11.06
C LYS A 55 19.07 28.57 -10.90
N CYS A 56 17.83 28.51 -11.38
CA CYS A 56 17.09 27.27 -11.53
C CYS A 56 17.80 26.32 -12.49
N GLU A 57 17.98 25.08 -12.08
CA GLU A 57 18.66 24.05 -12.87
C GLU A 57 17.82 23.54 -14.04
N ILE A 58 16.50 23.77 -14.03
CA ILE A 58 15.57 23.35 -15.08
C ILE A 58 15.45 24.42 -16.17
N CYS A 59 15.25 25.69 -15.79
CA CYS A 59 14.93 26.76 -16.75
C CYS A 59 15.88 27.97 -16.71
N SER A 60 16.92 27.93 -15.88
CA SER A 60 17.89 29.01 -15.68
C SER A 60 17.33 30.34 -15.15
N SER A 61 16.06 30.37 -14.72
CA SER A 61 15.46 31.55 -14.07
C SER A 61 16.15 31.87 -12.74
N THR A 62 16.22 33.16 -12.42
CA THR A 62 16.67 33.71 -11.14
C THR A 62 15.50 34.09 -10.21
N ASP A 63 14.26 33.70 -10.57
CA ASP A 63 13.08 33.85 -9.70
C ASP A 63 13.25 33.13 -8.37
N THR A 64 12.31 33.28 -7.44
CA THR A 64 12.35 32.59 -6.13
C THR A 64 12.71 31.10 -6.26
N LEU A 65 13.91 30.75 -5.79
CA LEU A 65 14.48 29.42 -5.84
C LEU A 65 14.15 28.62 -4.58
N THR A 66 13.89 27.34 -4.78
CA THR A 66 13.61 26.36 -3.74
C THR A 66 14.43 25.10 -3.99
N ILE A 67 14.58 24.31 -2.93
CA ILE A 67 15.03 22.93 -3.04
C ILE A 67 13.84 22.12 -3.56
N GLN A 68 14.05 21.43 -4.67
CA GLN A 68 13.12 20.44 -5.20
C GLN A 68 13.72 19.07 -4.97
N HIS A 69 13.07 18.25 -4.16
CA HIS A 69 13.46 16.85 -3.99
C HIS A 69 12.88 16.00 -5.12
N ASN A 70 13.68 15.05 -5.61
CA ASN A 70 13.25 14.04 -6.58
C ASN A 70 12.75 12.76 -5.89
N SER A 71 13.10 12.59 -4.61
CA SER A 71 12.67 11.47 -3.77
C SER A 71 12.20 11.96 -2.40
N HIS A 72 11.11 11.36 -1.90
CA HIS A 72 10.63 11.61 -0.55
C HIS A 72 10.76 10.35 0.31
N PRO A 73 11.04 10.49 1.62
CA PRO A 73 11.12 9.37 2.53
C PRO A 73 9.82 8.57 2.54
N ARG A 74 9.92 7.23 2.46
CA ARG A 74 8.77 6.36 2.66
C ARG A 74 8.36 6.34 4.13
N LYS A 75 7.09 6.06 4.41
CA LYS A 75 6.61 5.91 5.79
C LYS A 75 7.21 4.64 6.41
N TYR A 76 7.57 4.71 7.69
CA TYR A 76 8.02 3.53 8.45
C TYR A 76 7.06 2.33 8.32
N SER A 77 5.74 2.59 8.35
CA SER A 77 4.72 1.54 8.20
C SER A 77 4.76 0.83 6.84
N ASP A 78 5.22 1.49 5.78
CA ASP A 78 5.36 0.88 4.47
C ASP A 78 6.53 -0.11 4.45
N TYR A 79 7.67 0.25 5.04
CA TYR A 79 8.82 -0.65 5.23
C TYR A 79 8.46 -1.85 6.11
N LEU A 80 7.81 -1.60 7.24
CA LEU A 80 7.37 -2.66 8.15
C LEU A 80 6.45 -3.66 7.45
N ARG A 81 5.50 -3.17 6.64
CA ARG A 81 4.59 -4.04 5.89
C ARG A 81 5.33 -4.87 4.84
N GLU A 82 6.30 -4.29 4.15
CA GLU A 82 7.10 -4.97 3.12
C GLU A 82 7.99 -6.05 3.73
N LEU A 83 8.72 -5.73 4.79
CA LEU A 83 9.56 -6.69 5.51
C LEU A 83 8.73 -7.84 6.08
N ILE A 84 7.61 -7.56 6.76
CA ILE A 84 6.75 -8.66 7.27
C ILE A 84 6.30 -9.57 6.13
N ARG A 85 6.01 -9.04 4.93
CA ARG A 85 5.66 -9.88 3.77
C ARG A 85 6.83 -10.76 3.33
N GLY A 86 8.05 -10.22 3.30
CA GLY A 86 9.28 -10.97 3.02
C GLY A 86 9.47 -12.12 4.01
N TYR A 87 9.51 -11.80 5.31
CA TYR A 87 9.65 -12.80 6.38
C TYR A 87 8.52 -13.84 6.38
N THR A 88 7.28 -13.43 6.07
CA THR A 88 6.16 -14.38 5.94
C THR A 88 6.38 -15.34 4.77
N LYS A 89 6.90 -14.84 3.64
CA LYS A 89 7.22 -15.67 2.49
C LYS A 89 8.32 -16.67 2.84
N ASP A 90 9.41 -16.21 3.45
CA ASP A 90 10.51 -17.09 3.85
C ASP A 90 10.06 -18.15 4.86
N TYR A 91 9.16 -17.78 5.79
CA TYR A 91 8.53 -18.71 6.72
C TYR A 91 7.74 -19.80 6.00
N ILE A 92 6.93 -19.43 4.99
CA ILE A 92 6.15 -20.37 4.18
C ILE A 92 7.07 -21.27 3.35
N ASP A 93 8.06 -20.68 2.67
CA ASP A 93 9.00 -21.38 1.78
C ASP A 93 9.90 -22.35 2.56
N SER A 94 10.13 -22.10 3.85
CA SER A 94 10.82 -23.03 4.76
C SER A 94 10.01 -24.26 5.16
N ASN A 95 8.79 -24.44 4.60
CA ASN A 95 7.88 -25.56 4.87
C ASN A 95 7.59 -25.79 6.35
N GLN A 96 7.45 -24.72 7.14
CA GLN A 96 6.93 -24.86 8.50
C GLN A 96 5.44 -25.23 8.44
N GLU A 97 5.18 -26.54 8.48
CA GLU A 97 3.83 -27.08 8.45
C GLU A 97 3.08 -26.68 9.73
N VAL A 98 1.90 -26.10 9.56
CA VAL A 98 1.01 -25.80 10.68
C VAL A 98 0.23 -27.08 10.98
N SER A 99 0.36 -27.60 12.21
CA SER A 99 -0.41 -28.77 12.61
C SER A 99 -1.93 -28.49 12.55
N LYS A 100 -2.71 -29.51 12.19
CA LYS A 100 -4.17 -29.39 12.13
C LYS A 100 -4.78 -28.95 13.46
N SER A 101 -4.25 -29.42 14.59
CA SER A 101 -4.70 -29.02 15.92
C SER A 101 -4.49 -27.52 16.16
N ASP A 102 -3.28 -27.03 15.93
CA ASP A 102 -2.94 -25.61 16.14
C ASP A 102 -3.78 -24.71 15.25
N PHE A 103 -3.98 -25.12 13.99
CA PHE A 103 -4.80 -24.37 13.05
C PHE A 103 -6.27 -24.36 13.48
N THR A 104 -6.79 -25.49 13.94
CA THR A 104 -8.18 -25.59 14.45
C THR A 104 -8.39 -24.65 15.62
N ASP A 105 -7.49 -24.68 16.61
CA ASP A 105 -7.55 -23.81 17.79
C ASP A 105 -7.50 -22.34 17.39
N TYR A 106 -6.62 -21.99 16.44
CA TYR A 106 -6.53 -20.63 15.91
C TYR A 106 -7.82 -20.17 15.24
N VAL A 107 -8.39 -20.98 14.34
CA VAL A 107 -9.64 -20.67 13.63
C VAL A 107 -10.76 -20.45 14.63
N LEU A 108 -11.01 -21.40 15.54
CA LEU A 108 -12.11 -21.34 16.51
C LEU A 108 -11.95 -20.18 17.50
N LYS A 109 -10.71 -19.84 17.87
CA LYS A 109 -10.41 -18.72 18.75
C LYS A 109 -10.69 -17.37 18.08
N LYS A 110 -10.25 -17.19 16.82
CA LYS A 110 -10.18 -15.87 16.16
C LYS A 110 -11.33 -15.59 15.20
N TYR A 111 -12.09 -16.60 14.78
CA TYR A 111 -13.13 -16.45 13.76
C TYR A 111 -14.48 -17.02 14.23
N ASN A 112 -15.56 -16.39 13.79
CA ASN A 112 -16.91 -16.92 13.84
C ASN A 112 -17.20 -17.65 12.54
N TYR A 113 -17.77 -18.84 12.62
CA TYR A 113 -18.16 -19.61 11.43
C TYR A 113 -19.60 -19.30 11.04
N GLU A 114 -19.80 -18.81 9.81
CA GLU A 114 -21.09 -18.58 9.17
C GLU A 114 -21.34 -19.71 8.16
N PRO A 115 -22.12 -20.74 8.51
CA PRO A 115 -22.25 -21.94 7.68
C PRO A 115 -22.91 -21.65 6.33
N VAL A 116 -22.36 -22.25 5.28
CA VAL A 116 -22.89 -22.15 3.91
C VAL A 116 -23.97 -23.22 3.72
N PRO A 117 -25.20 -22.86 3.32
CA PRO A 117 -26.25 -23.83 3.08
C PRO A 117 -25.91 -24.71 1.87
N LEU A 118 -26.17 -26.01 2.00
CA LEU A 118 -25.99 -27.01 0.96
C LEU A 118 -27.33 -27.65 0.57
N CYS A 119 -27.43 -28.04 -0.71
CA CYS A 119 -28.57 -28.80 -1.20
C CYS A 119 -28.59 -30.21 -0.63
N SER A 120 -29.73 -30.62 -0.08
CA SER A 120 -29.93 -31.97 0.48
C SER A 120 -29.78 -33.13 -0.52
N ASN A 121 -29.98 -32.87 -1.82
CA ASN A 121 -29.93 -33.92 -2.86
C ASN A 121 -28.56 -34.01 -3.56
N CYS A 122 -27.88 -32.89 -3.80
CA CYS A 122 -26.65 -32.88 -4.60
C CYS A 122 -25.45 -32.19 -3.93
N ASN A 123 -25.60 -31.77 -2.67
CA ASN A 123 -24.58 -31.06 -1.89
C ASN A 123 -24.05 -29.76 -2.50
N ASN A 124 -24.67 -29.24 -3.56
CA ASN A 124 -24.21 -27.97 -4.12
C ASN A 124 -24.52 -26.80 -3.19
N LYS A 125 -23.64 -25.80 -3.24
CA LYS A 125 -23.64 -24.65 -2.34
C LYS A 125 -24.67 -23.60 -2.75
N ASN A 126 -25.02 -22.78 -1.78
CA ASN A 126 -25.83 -21.57 -1.95
C ASN A 126 -27.16 -21.83 -2.69
N PRO A 127 -27.99 -22.78 -2.23
CA PRO A 127 -29.33 -22.93 -2.77
C PRO A 127 -30.11 -21.62 -2.62
N SER A 128 -30.96 -21.32 -3.60
CA SER A 128 -31.78 -20.11 -3.56
C SER A 128 -32.77 -20.16 -2.40
N VAL A 129 -32.85 -19.07 -1.63
CA VAL A 129 -33.81 -18.92 -0.52
C VAL A 129 -35.08 -18.27 -1.05
N ARG A 130 -36.21 -18.95 -0.88
CA ARG A 130 -37.53 -18.50 -1.34
C ARG A 130 -38.29 -17.86 -0.19
N VAL A 131 -38.53 -16.56 -0.28
CA VAL A 131 -39.15 -15.78 0.81
C VAL A 131 -40.66 -16.06 0.96
N ARG A 132 -41.37 -16.32 -0.15
CA ARG A 132 -42.85 -16.43 -0.18
C ARG A 132 -43.38 -17.81 -0.54
N LYS A 133 -42.51 -18.77 -0.89
CA LYS A 133 -42.90 -20.09 -1.39
C LYS A 133 -42.37 -21.17 -0.48
N THR A 134 -43.14 -22.24 -0.33
CA THR A 134 -42.73 -23.50 0.27
C THR A 134 -42.50 -24.54 -0.82
N PRO A 135 -41.47 -25.39 -0.73
CA PRO A 135 -40.42 -25.44 0.30
C PRO A 135 -39.48 -24.20 0.38
N LYS A 136 -38.84 -23.95 1.53
CA LYS A 136 -38.03 -22.72 1.73
C LYS A 136 -36.84 -22.55 0.77
N TYR A 137 -36.18 -23.64 0.37
CA TYR A 137 -35.01 -23.62 -0.48
C TYR A 137 -35.27 -24.28 -1.84
N ARG A 138 -34.53 -23.84 -2.85
CA ARG A 138 -34.46 -24.50 -4.16
C ARG A 138 -33.03 -24.48 -4.68
N CYS A 139 -32.49 -25.65 -4.99
CA CYS A 139 -31.17 -25.79 -5.57
C CYS A 139 -31.11 -25.17 -6.98
N ALA A 140 -30.05 -24.41 -7.27
CA ALA A 140 -29.85 -23.82 -8.59
C ALA A 140 -29.52 -24.87 -9.65
N ASP A 141 -28.89 -25.97 -9.28
CA ASP A 141 -28.36 -26.98 -10.21
C ASP A 141 -29.35 -28.11 -10.43
N CYS A 142 -29.60 -28.93 -9.40
CA CYS A 142 -30.48 -30.10 -9.53
C CYS A 142 -31.97 -29.75 -9.44
N LYS A 143 -32.31 -28.48 -9.22
CA LYS A 143 -33.70 -27.96 -9.10
C LYS A 143 -34.53 -28.55 -7.96
N HIS A 144 -33.94 -29.40 -7.11
CA HIS A 144 -34.61 -29.98 -5.95
C HIS A 144 -35.06 -28.89 -4.97
N GLU A 145 -36.26 -29.08 -4.42
CA GLU A 145 -36.92 -28.17 -3.50
C GLU A 145 -37.00 -28.82 -2.12
N PHE A 146 -36.60 -28.11 -1.08
CA PHE A 146 -36.46 -28.65 0.27
C PHE A 146 -36.63 -27.57 1.34
N ASP A 147 -37.09 -27.95 2.53
CA ASP A 147 -37.37 -27.01 3.63
C ASP A 147 -36.15 -26.71 4.49
N GLU A 148 -35.29 -27.69 4.70
CA GLU A 148 -34.10 -27.60 5.55
C GLU A 148 -32.83 -27.83 4.74
N ALA A 149 -31.90 -26.89 4.80
CA ALA A 149 -30.58 -27.03 4.17
C ALA A 149 -29.64 -27.84 5.05
N ILE A 150 -28.70 -28.54 4.42
CA ILE A 150 -27.60 -29.22 5.12
C ILE A 150 -26.46 -28.21 5.31
N PHE A 151 -25.70 -28.35 6.39
CA PHE A 151 -24.54 -27.52 6.67
C PHE A 151 -23.37 -28.41 7.06
N ARG A 152 -22.16 -28.03 6.63
CA ARG A 152 -20.93 -28.58 7.19
C ARG A 152 -20.57 -27.81 8.45
N THR A 153 -19.98 -28.50 9.41
CA THR A 153 -19.36 -27.90 10.60
C THR A 153 -18.00 -27.31 10.24
N ALA A 154 -17.51 -26.39 11.08
CA ALA A 154 -16.17 -25.82 10.91
C ALA A 154 -15.07 -26.90 10.94
N ASN A 155 -15.18 -27.89 11.82
CA ASN A 155 -14.20 -28.98 11.96
C ASN A 155 -14.16 -29.90 10.73
N GLU A 156 -15.32 -30.14 10.10
CA GLU A 156 -15.37 -30.88 8.83
C GLU A 156 -14.66 -30.10 7.72
N LEU A 157 -14.91 -28.80 7.57
CA LEU A 157 -14.22 -27.97 6.58
C LEU A 157 -12.70 -27.93 6.83
N ILE A 158 -12.26 -27.81 8.08
CA ILE A 158 -10.83 -27.87 8.43
C ILE A 158 -10.23 -29.24 8.07
N SER A 159 -10.98 -30.32 8.29
CA SER A 159 -10.50 -31.66 7.92
C SER A 159 -10.33 -31.79 6.40
N ILE A 160 -11.33 -31.38 5.64
CA ILE A 160 -11.27 -31.36 4.16
C ILE A 160 -10.10 -30.50 3.68
N PHE A 161 -9.85 -29.34 4.29
CA PHE A 161 -8.76 -28.45 3.89
C PHE A 161 -7.36 -29.08 4.05
N TYR A 162 -7.17 -29.91 5.07
CA TYR A 162 -5.90 -30.65 5.26
C TYR A 162 -5.77 -31.86 4.35
N GLU A 163 -6.89 -32.45 3.92
CA GLU A 163 -6.90 -33.55 2.94
C GLU A 163 -6.71 -33.02 1.51
N ASN A 164 -7.33 -31.88 1.19
CA ASN A 164 -7.28 -31.22 -0.11
C ASN A 164 -7.60 -29.71 0.04
N GLU A 165 -6.57 -28.87 0.00
CA GLU A 165 -6.72 -27.41 0.10
C GLU A 165 -7.51 -26.80 -1.06
N ASP A 166 -7.45 -27.42 -2.23
CA ASP A 166 -8.14 -26.95 -3.44
C ASP A 166 -9.59 -27.44 -3.53
N ALA A 167 -10.05 -28.23 -2.54
CA ALA A 167 -11.41 -28.74 -2.49
C ALA A 167 -12.42 -27.59 -2.61
N TYR A 168 -13.44 -27.81 -3.44
CA TYR A 168 -14.47 -26.81 -3.69
C TYR A 168 -15.08 -26.30 -2.37
N GLU A 169 -15.33 -27.19 -1.41
CA GLU A 169 -15.90 -26.95 -0.09
C GLU A 169 -15.22 -25.84 0.71
N VAL A 170 -13.90 -25.71 0.64
CA VAL A 170 -13.12 -24.86 1.56
C VAL A 170 -12.80 -23.48 0.98
N GLN A 171 -13.24 -23.21 -0.25
CA GLN A 171 -13.02 -21.93 -0.93
C GLN A 171 -13.95 -20.81 -0.43
N ASP A 172 -15.06 -21.15 0.22
CA ASP A 172 -16.05 -20.15 0.67
C ASP A 172 -15.49 -19.26 1.78
N LYS A 173 -15.81 -17.96 1.68
CA LYS A 173 -15.48 -16.98 2.73
C LYS A 173 -16.50 -17.03 3.87
N CYS A 174 -16.55 -18.17 4.55
CA CYS A 174 -17.51 -18.51 5.60
C CYS A 174 -16.97 -18.27 7.03
N PHE A 175 -15.73 -17.80 7.17
CA PHE A 175 -15.13 -17.46 8.47
C PHE A 175 -15.01 -15.95 8.63
N VAL A 176 -15.69 -15.39 9.62
CA VAL A 176 -15.71 -13.95 9.90
C VAL A 176 -14.77 -13.65 11.05
N SER A 177 -13.82 -12.73 10.86
CA SER A 177 -12.90 -12.35 11.94
C SER A 177 -13.67 -11.77 13.14
N LYS A 178 -13.25 -12.11 14.36
CA LYS A 178 -13.82 -11.54 15.61
C LYS A 178 -13.30 -10.13 15.93
N ASP A 179 -12.53 -9.54 15.03
CA ASP A 179 -12.04 -8.16 15.17
C ASP A 179 -13.11 -7.14 14.77
N LYS A 180 -12.81 -5.85 14.95
CA LYS A 180 -13.74 -4.74 14.65
C LYS A 180 -14.19 -4.72 13.18
N TRP A 181 -13.42 -5.32 12.27
CA TRP A 181 -13.66 -5.24 10.83
C TRP A 181 -14.58 -6.34 10.33
N ALA A 182 -14.68 -7.47 11.04
CA ALA A 182 -15.53 -8.60 10.68
C ALA A 182 -15.33 -9.06 9.22
N ASN A 183 -14.07 -9.21 8.82
CA ASN A 183 -13.69 -9.60 7.47
C ASN A 183 -14.03 -11.08 7.20
N LYS A 184 -14.61 -11.35 6.04
CA LYS A 184 -14.91 -12.72 5.57
C LYS A 184 -13.69 -13.37 4.94
N ASN A 185 -13.32 -14.55 5.41
CA ASN A 185 -12.14 -15.31 5.01
C ASN A 185 -12.50 -16.78 4.73
N ASN A 186 -11.70 -17.41 3.87
CA ASN A 186 -11.66 -18.85 3.70
C ASN A 186 -10.47 -19.43 4.50
N LEU A 187 -10.34 -20.76 4.54
CA LEU A 187 -9.30 -21.40 5.36
C LEU A 187 -7.88 -21.10 4.88
N SER A 188 -7.65 -21.01 3.57
CA SER A 188 -6.33 -20.66 3.03
C SER A 188 -5.87 -19.25 3.47
N ASN A 189 -6.77 -18.25 3.42
CA ASN A 189 -6.48 -16.91 3.94
C ASN A 189 -6.19 -16.93 5.44
N ILE A 190 -6.95 -17.71 6.22
CA ILE A 190 -6.72 -17.83 7.67
C ILE A 190 -5.36 -18.47 7.94
N ARG A 191 -4.96 -19.49 7.18
CA ARG A 191 -3.64 -20.14 7.31
C ARG A 191 -2.52 -19.15 7.03
N TYR A 192 -2.64 -18.36 5.97
CA TYR A 192 -1.70 -17.28 5.68
C TYR A 192 -1.59 -16.27 6.83
N TRP A 193 -2.71 -15.85 7.43
CA TRP A 193 -2.68 -14.92 8.58
C TRP A 193 -2.00 -15.51 9.81
N LEU A 194 -2.24 -16.80 10.11
CA LEU A 194 -1.55 -17.50 11.18
C LEU A 194 -0.04 -17.58 10.92
N GLN A 195 0.37 -17.96 9.72
CA GLN A 195 1.78 -18.04 9.33
C GLN A 195 2.44 -16.66 9.40
N ARG A 196 1.76 -15.61 8.94
CA ARG A 196 2.22 -14.22 9.07
C ARG A 196 2.36 -13.77 10.52
N GLU A 197 1.42 -14.15 11.40
CA GLU A 197 1.50 -13.86 12.84
C GLU A 197 2.69 -14.58 13.48
N ARG A 198 2.92 -15.85 13.13
CA ARG A 198 4.08 -16.63 13.59
C ARG A 198 5.40 -16.03 13.11
N ALA A 199 5.53 -15.73 11.82
CA ALA A 199 6.72 -15.10 11.25
C ALA A 199 7.01 -13.74 11.91
N LYS A 200 5.98 -12.89 12.03
CA LYS A 200 6.10 -11.60 12.70
C LYS A 200 6.57 -11.75 14.15
N ASN A 201 6.01 -12.69 14.91
CA ASN A 201 6.34 -12.87 16.33
C ASN A 201 7.73 -13.48 16.53
N LYS A 202 8.16 -14.37 15.63
CA LYS A 202 9.48 -15.01 15.68
C LYS A 202 10.61 -13.99 15.51
N ASP A 203 10.47 -13.10 14.53
CA ASP A 203 11.52 -12.16 14.12
C ASP A 203 11.15 -10.70 14.41
N ALA A 204 10.31 -10.47 15.42
CA ALA A 204 9.68 -9.16 15.70
C ALA A 204 10.71 -8.03 15.85
N GLU A 205 11.71 -8.24 16.71
CA GLU A 205 12.75 -7.24 16.99
C GLU A 205 13.59 -6.93 15.75
N GLN A 206 13.98 -7.97 15.00
CA GLN A 206 14.76 -7.84 13.78
C GLN A 206 14.00 -7.09 12.68
N ILE A 207 12.76 -7.49 12.41
CA ILE A 207 11.88 -6.84 11.44
C ILE A 207 11.71 -5.36 11.78
N GLU A 208 11.47 -5.03 13.05
CA GLU A 208 11.29 -3.64 13.47
C GLU A 208 12.58 -2.84 13.39
N LYS A 209 13.74 -3.43 13.73
CA LYS A 209 15.05 -2.78 13.61
C LYS A 209 15.37 -2.47 12.15
N GLU A 210 15.20 -3.44 11.25
CA GLU A 210 15.41 -3.26 9.81
C GLU A 210 14.49 -2.21 9.21
N ALA A 211 13.18 -2.27 9.54
CA ALA A 211 12.21 -1.29 9.07
C ALA A 211 12.57 0.13 9.51
N PHE A 212 13.04 0.28 10.75
CA PHE A 212 13.40 1.57 11.31
C PHE A 212 14.69 2.11 10.67
N LEU A 213 15.71 1.27 10.49
CA LEU A 213 16.94 1.66 9.80
C LEU A 213 16.68 2.10 8.35
N LEU A 214 15.86 1.37 7.60
CA LEU A 214 15.46 1.76 6.24
C LEU A 214 14.75 3.12 6.22
N HIS A 215 13.83 3.35 7.16
CA HIS A 215 13.14 4.64 7.28
C HIS A 215 14.10 5.79 7.63
N VAL A 216 15.00 5.58 8.59
CA VAL A 216 16.00 6.59 8.99
C VAL A 216 16.96 6.89 7.83
N ASN A 217 17.41 5.88 7.09
CA ASN A 217 18.25 6.06 5.91
C ASN A 217 17.57 6.92 4.83
N ASP A 218 16.28 6.67 4.55
CA ASP A 218 15.49 7.50 3.64
C ASP A 218 15.41 8.96 4.11
N CYS A 219 15.21 9.17 5.40
CA CYS A 219 15.16 10.51 5.99
C CYS A 219 16.52 11.22 5.90
N ILE A 220 17.63 10.51 6.19
CA ILE A 220 19.00 11.02 6.03
C ILE A 220 19.22 11.41 4.57
N LYS A 221 18.89 10.53 3.63
CA LYS A 221 19.02 10.79 2.19
C LYS A 221 18.23 12.03 1.77
N TYR A 222 16.98 12.16 2.21
CA TYR A 222 16.19 13.36 1.97
C TYR A 222 16.85 14.61 2.54
N LEU A 223 17.28 14.57 3.80
CA LEU A 223 17.90 15.71 4.46
C LEU A 223 19.26 16.08 3.84
N SER A 224 19.99 15.14 3.26
CA SER A 224 21.30 15.37 2.65
C SER A 224 21.28 16.27 1.40
N PHE A 225 20.11 16.44 0.78
CA PHE A 225 19.95 17.07 -0.53
C PHE A 225 20.63 16.34 -1.71
N GLU A 226 21.09 15.10 -1.52
CA GLU A 226 21.72 14.28 -2.58
C GLU A 226 20.80 14.14 -3.81
N ASP A 227 19.53 13.81 -3.58
CA ASP A 227 18.50 13.67 -4.61
C ASP A 227 17.63 14.94 -4.74
N ALA A 228 18.27 16.12 -4.68
CA ALA A 228 17.58 17.39 -4.84
C ALA A 228 18.25 18.29 -5.89
N ILE A 229 17.50 19.28 -6.35
CA ILE A 229 17.98 20.33 -7.26
C ILE A 229 17.48 21.70 -6.80
N THR A 230 18.16 22.74 -7.26
CA THR A 230 17.68 24.12 -7.17
C THR A 230 16.66 24.37 -8.29
N ALA A 231 15.39 24.54 -7.93
CA ALA A 231 14.31 24.81 -8.87
C ALA A 231 13.63 26.15 -8.56
N CYS A 232 13.18 26.89 -9.58
CA CYS A 232 12.27 28.00 -9.33
C CYS A 232 10.88 27.47 -8.96
N ARG A 233 10.09 28.28 -8.24
CA ARG A 233 8.74 27.91 -7.82
C ARG A 233 7.85 27.39 -8.95
N LYS A 234 8.00 27.94 -10.17
CA LYS A 234 7.25 27.50 -11.36
C LYS A 234 7.62 26.08 -11.77
N CYS A 235 8.91 25.75 -11.81
CA CYS A 235 9.38 24.41 -12.17
C CYS A 235 8.97 23.39 -11.11
N ALA A 236 9.18 23.70 -9.83
CA ALA A 236 8.78 22.87 -8.69
C ALA A 236 7.28 22.55 -8.73
N TYR A 237 6.42 23.57 -8.88
CA TYR A 237 4.97 23.39 -8.95
C TYR A 237 4.53 22.50 -10.12
N ASN A 238 5.12 22.67 -11.30
CA ASN A 238 4.77 21.84 -12.45
C ASN A 238 5.16 20.38 -12.24
N LEU A 239 6.31 20.12 -11.62
CA LEU A 239 6.75 18.77 -11.32
C LEU A 239 5.88 18.11 -10.25
N ASP A 240 5.67 18.78 -9.12
CA ASP A 240 4.96 18.20 -7.96
C ASP A 240 3.46 18.07 -8.19
N ILE A 241 2.83 19.13 -8.68
CA ILE A 241 1.37 19.25 -8.75
C ILE A 241 0.83 18.87 -10.13
N LYS A 242 1.49 19.34 -11.20
CA LYS A 242 1.01 19.09 -12.57
C LYS A 242 1.55 17.80 -13.17
N LYS A 243 2.58 17.18 -12.56
CA LYS A 243 3.31 16.03 -13.12
C LYS A 243 3.81 16.34 -14.54
N MET A 244 4.43 17.52 -14.67
CA MET A 244 4.96 18.03 -15.92
C MET A 244 6.40 18.49 -15.75
N GLU A 245 7.18 18.37 -16.82
CA GLU A 245 8.55 18.89 -16.89
C GLU A 245 8.75 19.77 -18.13
N LEU A 246 9.81 20.59 -18.11
CA LEU A 246 10.10 21.49 -19.22
C LEU A 246 10.49 20.67 -20.46
N CYS A 247 9.94 21.03 -21.63
CA CYS A 247 10.22 20.33 -22.87
C CYS A 247 11.72 20.43 -23.21
N PRO A 248 12.42 19.31 -23.42
CA PRO A 248 13.85 19.32 -23.70
C PRO A 248 14.20 19.96 -25.05
N GLN A 249 13.25 19.98 -26.01
CA GLN A 249 13.45 20.57 -27.33
C GLN A 249 13.32 22.10 -27.33
N CYS A 250 12.17 22.64 -26.92
CA CYS A 250 11.94 24.10 -26.99
C CYS A 250 12.36 24.85 -25.73
N LYS A 251 12.51 24.17 -24.58
CA LYS A 251 12.80 24.77 -23.27
C LYS A 251 11.83 25.90 -22.85
N GLN A 252 10.63 25.93 -23.44
CA GLN A 252 9.62 26.96 -23.20
C GLN A 252 8.33 26.37 -22.62
N ASN A 253 7.83 25.31 -23.26
CA ASN A 253 6.56 24.68 -22.90
C ASN A 253 6.80 23.46 -22.01
N TYR A 254 5.86 23.20 -21.11
CA TYR A 254 5.88 22.01 -20.26
C TYR A 254 5.20 20.84 -20.97
N LYS A 255 5.64 19.63 -20.67
CA LYS A 255 5.08 18.37 -21.16
C LYS A 255 4.75 17.44 -19.98
N GLY A 256 3.83 16.50 -20.18
CA GLY A 256 3.66 15.40 -19.23
C GLY A 256 4.92 14.55 -19.12
N LEU A 257 5.18 13.98 -17.95
CA LEU A 257 6.38 13.15 -17.69
C LEU A 257 6.51 11.97 -18.67
N GLN A 258 5.37 11.37 -19.06
CA GLN A 258 5.31 10.23 -19.97
C GLN A 258 5.64 10.55 -21.44
N TYR A 259 5.59 11.82 -21.86
CA TYR A 259 5.82 12.20 -23.24
C TYR A 259 7.27 12.60 -23.48
N PRO A 260 7.84 12.45 -24.68
CA PRO A 260 9.21 12.89 -24.95
C PRO A 260 9.33 14.41 -25.13
N THR A 261 8.31 15.06 -25.71
CA THR A 261 8.29 16.51 -26.03
C THR A 261 6.94 17.13 -25.71
N CYS A 262 6.85 18.47 -25.73
CA CYS A 262 5.56 19.15 -25.70
C CYS A 262 4.80 18.99 -27.03
N ILE A 263 3.51 19.34 -27.01
CA ILE A 263 2.62 19.26 -28.16
C ILE A 263 3.13 20.11 -29.32
N ASP A 264 3.68 21.30 -29.05
CA ASP A 264 4.14 22.23 -30.09
C ASP A 264 5.40 21.74 -30.81
N CYS A 265 6.18 20.87 -30.15
CA CYS A 265 7.37 20.23 -30.72
C CYS A 265 7.03 18.93 -31.46
N LEU A 266 5.78 18.49 -31.47
CA LEU A 266 5.38 17.31 -32.24
C LEU A 266 5.35 17.64 -33.75
N PRO A 267 5.63 16.65 -34.61
CA PRO A 267 5.35 16.75 -36.03
C PRO A 267 3.89 17.14 -36.30
N GLU A 268 3.65 17.89 -37.36
CA GLU A 268 2.36 18.56 -37.60
C GLU A 268 1.15 17.61 -37.52
N GLU A 269 1.25 16.42 -38.12
CA GLU A 269 0.18 15.41 -38.08
C GLU A 269 -0.10 14.93 -36.65
N LYS A 270 0.95 14.64 -35.87
CA LYS A 270 0.82 14.23 -34.47
C LYS A 270 0.31 15.37 -33.59
N ARG A 271 0.73 16.61 -33.86
CA ARG A 271 0.25 17.81 -33.16
C ARG A 271 -1.25 18.00 -33.39
N LYS A 272 -1.72 17.92 -34.65
CA LYS A 272 -3.14 18.03 -35.00
C LYS A 272 -3.96 16.94 -34.30
N ALA A 273 -3.48 15.69 -34.30
CA ALA A 273 -4.13 14.58 -33.62
C ALA A 273 -4.24 14.82 -32.10
N ALA A 274 -3.13 15.22 -31.45
CA ALA A 274 -3.12 15.51 -30.01
C ALA A 274 -4.08 16.65 -29.64
N LEU A 275 -4.11 17.74 -30.41
CA LEU A 275 -5.01 18.86 -30.16
C LEU A 275 -6.48 18.47 -30.31
N LYS A 276 -6.82 17.62 -31.30
CA LYS A 276 -8.18 17.07 -31.45
C LYS A 276 -8.58 16.23 -30.24
N SER A 277 -7.71 15.35 -29.77
CA SER A 277 -7.97 14.52 -28.58
C SER A 277 -8.17 15.36 -27.31
N ILE A 278 -7.36 16.42 -27.14
CA ILE A 278 -7.50 17.34 -26.00
C ILE A 278 -8.82 18.09 -26.06
N GLN A 279 -9.19 18.59 -27.24
CA GLN A 279 -10.44 19.31 -27.45
C GLN A 279 -11.66 18.41 -27.16
N PHE A 280 -11.65 17.19 -27.67
CA PHE A 280 -12.68 16.19 -27.39
C PHE A 280 -12.82 15.91 -25.88
N GLY A 281 -11.71 15.77 -25.17
CA GLY A 281 -11.74 15.56 -23.71
C GLY A 281 -12.36 16.74 -22.94
N LYS A 282 -12.14 17.98 -23.38
CA LYS A 282 -12.77 19.18 -22.79
C LYS A 282 -14.27 19.19 -23.00
N GLU A 283 -14.72 18.93 -24.22
CA GLU A 283 -16.14 18.86 -24.57
C GLU A 283 -16.85 17.77 -23.74
N TRP A 284 -16.19 16.62 -23.55
CA TRP A 284 -16.74 15.53 -22.74
C TRP A 284 -16.86 15.90 -21.26
N HIS A 285 -15.87 16.59 -20.70
CA HIS A 285 -15.93 17.06 -19.32
C HIS A 285 -16.99 18.14 -19.12
N GLU A 286 -17.17 19.07 -20.07
CA GLU A 286 -18.24 20.07 -20.04
C GLU A 286 -19.63 19.41 -20.08
N MET A 287 -19.79 18.35 -20.88
CA MET A 287 -21.01 17.55 -20.90
C MET A 287 -21.28 16.87 -19.56
N HIS A 288 -20.28 16.24 -18.94
CA HIS A 288 -20.41 15.61 -17.61
C HIS A 288 -20.87 16.60 -16.54
N LYS A 289 -20.24 17.78 -16.53
CA LYS A 289 -20.61 18.86 -15.62
C LYS A 289 -22.04 19.34 -15.83
N GLY A 290 -22.47 19.47 -17.10
CA GLY A 290 -23.84 19.83 -17.45
C GLY A 290 -24.88 18.79 -17.05
N LEU A 291 -24.49 17.52 -16.98
CA LEU A 291 -25.34 16.40 -16.56
C LEU A 291 -25.28 16.11 -15.05
N GLY A 292 -24.46 16.84 -14.28
CA GLY A 292 -24.31 16.63 -12.84
C GLY A 292 -23.70 15.27 -12.47
N ILE A 293 -22.83 14.74 -13.34
CA ILE A 293 -22.17 13.43 -13.15
C ILE A 293 -20.86 13.58 -12.33
N ASP A 294 -20.44 14.82 -12.04
CA ASP A 294 -19.22 15.16 -11.30
C ASP A 294 -19.35 15.00 -9.78
#